data_AF-A0A1Z4GGQ1-F1
#
_entry.id   AF-A0A1Z4GGQ1-F1
#
_cell.length_a   1.000
_cell.length_b   1.000
_cell.length_c   1.000
_cell.angle_alpha   90.00
_cell.angle_beta   90.00
_cell.angle_gamma   90.00
#
_symmetry.space_group_name_H-M   'P 1'
#
loop_
_entity.id
_entity.type
_entity.pdbx_description
1 polymer ?
#
loop_
_entity_poly.entity_id
_entity_poly.type
_entity_poly.pdbx_seq_one_letter_code
_entity_poly.pdbx_strand_id
1 'polypeptide(L)'
;MNNQNIRKTSINFVKAFFAGAVLITASVGPAFAADKVEILGAGYGGNGCPEGSASVNVSPDGQELSILFDQFIALGNKSSERRKSCNLSIPIKVPQGFQISLYDADYRGYVAPSTTGRLRAEYFFAGQRGPVFSRTFRGETDYNVRDQLVTVADVWSSCGDSVNMRVNAAMTANGAGMATVDSFDLAHRGLVYHIKYRRCR
;
A
#
# COMPACT_ATOMS: atom_id res chain seq x y z
N MET A 1 98.98 34.99 23.86
CA MET A 1 99.39 33.95 22.89
C MET A 1 98.24 32.96 22.75
N ASN A 2 97.83 32.67 21.50
CA ASN A 2 96.89 31.63 21.07
C ASN A 2 95.41 31.73 21.51
N ASN A 3 94.40 31.39 20.71
CA ASN A 3 94.24 31.16 19.27
C ASN A 3 92.72 30.93 19.06
N GLN A 4 92.14 31.46 17.97
CA GLN A 4 91.11 30.85 17.09
C GLN A 4 89.83 30.26 17.75
N ASN A 5 88.67 30.89 17.54
CA ASN A 5 87.66 30.55 16.51
C ASN A 5 86.96 29.18 16.69
N ILE A 6 85.61 29.19 16.72
CA ILE A 6 84.70 28.49 15.77
C ILE A 6 83.27 28.34 16.35
N ARG A 7 82.33 28.95 15.61
CA ARG A 7 80.92 28.60 15.32
C ARG A 7 79.94 28.17 16.43
N LYS A 8 78.89 28.99 16.57
CA LYS A 8 77.58 28.65 17.16
C LYS A 8 76.61 28.14 16.08
N THR A 9 76.10 26.93 16.28
CA THR A 9 74.82 26.35 15.78
C THR A 9 74.70 25.01 16.53
N SER A 10 73.58 24.48 17.00
CA SER A 10 72.17 24.57 16.61
C SER A 10 71.30 23.87 17.68
N ILE A 11 70.11 24.42 17.93
CA ILE A 11 68.78 23.82 18.17
C ILE A 11 68.73 22.35 18.64
N ASN A 12 67.96 22.05 19.71
CA ASN A 12 66.98 20.93 19.70
C ASN A 12 65.99 20.86 20.89
N PHE A 13 64.71 20.83 20.50
CA PHE A 13 63.52 20.14 21.02
C PHE A 13 63.00 20.36 22.46
N VAL A 14 62.02 21.25 22.58
CA VAL A 14 60.93 21.15 23.56
C VAL A 14 59.83 20.27 22.95
N LYS A 15 59.57 19.08 23.51
CA LYS A 15 58.39 18.28 23.16
C LYS A 15 57.20 18.78 23.99
N ALA A 16 56.36 19.61 23.41
CA ALA A 16 55.02 19.91 23.93
C ALA A 16 54.01 18.95 23.27
N PHE A 17 53.40 18.08 24.07
CA PHE A 17 52.27 17.24 23.67
C PHE A 17 51.02 18.12 23.60
N PHE A 18 50.56 18.46 22.40
CA PHE A 18 49.21 18.99 22.19
C PHE A 18 48.25 17.82 21.98
N ALA A 19 47.38 17.57 22.96
CA ALA A 19 46.23 16.70 22.79
C ALA A 19 45.20 17.42 21.90
N GLY A 20 45.20 17.12 20.61
CA GLY A 20 44.19 17.60 19.67
C GLY A 20 42.89 16.80 19.83
N ALA A 21 41.85 17.42 20.38
CA ALA A 21 40.49 16.88 20.35
C ALA A 21 39.94 16.98 18.92
N VAL A 22 39.86 15.86 18.21
CA VAL A 22 39.21 15.77 16.90
C VAL A 22 37.70 15.71 17.10
N LEU A 23 37.01 16.82 16.83
CA LEU A 23 35.55 16.86 16.71
C LEU A 23 35.16 16.21 15.38
N ILE A 24 34.68 14.98 15.43
CA ILE A 24 34.04 14.31 14.29
C ILE A 24 32.64 14.94 14.16
N THR A 25 32.51 15.95 13.29
CA THR A 25 31.21 16.43 12.86
C THR A 25 30.58 15.38 11.95
N ALA A 26 29.73 14.53 12.51
CA ALA A 26 28.85 13.67 11.72
C ALA A 26 27.92 14.57 10.91
N SER A 27 28.17 14.69 9.60
CA SER A 27 27.25 15.33 8.67
C SER A 27 26.00 14.46 8.55
N VAL A 28 25.00 14.73 9.38
CA VAL A 28 23.63 14.25 9.16
C VAL A 28 23.09 15.05 7.96
N GLY A 29 23.32 14.54 6.75
CA GLY A 29 22.62 15.06 5.59
C GLY A 29 21.11 14.88 5.80
N PRO A 30 20.26 15.76 5.26
CA PRO A 30 18.83 15.50 5.25
C PRO A 30 18.63 14.16 4.58
N ALA A 31 18.03 13.20 5.31
CA ALA A 31 17.53 11.99 4.70
C ALA A 31 16.47 12.47 3.70
N PHE A 32 16.83 12.53 2.42
CA PHE A 32 15.84 12.64 1.35
C PHE A 32 14.95 11.40 1.52
N ALA A 33 13.77 11.59 2.10
CA ALA A 33 12.74 10.58 2.05
C ALA A 33 12.58 10.23 0.58
N ALA A 34 12.96 9.02 0.19
CA ALA A 34 12.86 8.59 -1.19
C ALA A 34 11.42 8.85 -1.64
N ASP A 35 11.25 9.60 -2.73
CA ASP A 35 9.93 9.85 -3.32
C ASP A 35 9.35 8.50 -3.74
N LYS A 36 8.54 7.91 -2.85
CA LYS A 36 7.92 6.61 -3.02
C LYS A 36 6.40 6.77 -3.11
N VAL A 37 5.78 5.81 -3.78
CA VAL A 37 4.32 5.71 -3.79
C VAL A 37 3.85 5.26 -2.41
N GLU A 38 2.82 5.91 -1.88
CA GLU A 38 2.36 5.68 -0.51
C GLU A 38 0.83 5.65 -0.45
N ILE A 39 0.27 4.58 0.11
CA ILE A 39 -1.15 4.51 0.45
C ILE A 39 -1.36 5.34 1.72
N LEU A 40 -2.27 6.31 1.68
CA LEU A 40 -2.48 7.23 2.80
C LEU A 40 -3.58 6.77 3.76
N GLY A 41 -4.40 5.80 3.34
CA GLY A 41 -5.56 5.31 4.08
C GLY A 41 -6.63 4.76 3.14
N ALA A 42 -7.82 4.56 3.69
CA ALA A 42 -9.01 4.24 2.92
C ALA A 42 -10.27 4.79 3.59
N GLY A 43 -11.14 5.42 2.79
CA GLY A 43 -12.53 5.64 3.13
C GLY A 43 -13.38 4.49 2.59
N TYR A 44 -14.48 4.16 3.27
CA TYR A 44 -15.41 3.13 2.83
C TYR A 44 -16.87 3.58 3.04
N GLY A 45 -17.78 2.96 2.30
CA GLY A 45 -19.21 3.15 2.51
C GLY A 45 -20.09 2.30 1.61
N GLY A 46 -21.22 1.87 2.15
CA GLY A 46 -22.24 1.10 1.45
C GLY A 46 -23.08 0.28 2.42
N ASN A 47 -24.11 -0.40 1.91
CA ASN A 47 -24.97 -1.22 2.75
C ASN A 47 -24.30 -2.50 3.30
N GLY A 48 -23.13 -2.88 2.79
CA GLY A 48 -22.27 -3.96 3.30
C GLY A 48 -21.15 -3.51 4.23
N CYS A 49 -20.86 -2.22 4.30
CA CYS A 49 -19.90 -1.64 5.22
C CYS A 49 -20.39 -0.24 5.60
N PRO A 50 -21.45 -0.16 6.42
CA PRO A 50 -21.85 1.11 7.01
C PRO A 50 -20.73 1.71 7.85
N GLU A 51 -20.86 3.00 8.16
CA GLU A 51 -19.90 3.71 8.99
C GLU A 51 -19.65 2.98 10.32
N GLY A 52 -18.37 2.81 10.68
CA GLY A 52 -17.96 2.13 11.90
C GLY A 52 -17.99 0.60 11.85
N SER A 53 -18.25 -0.02 10.68
CA SER A 53 -18.28 -1.49 10.53
C SER A 53 -17.09 -2.06 9.77
N ALA A 54 -16.01 -1.30 9.65
CA ALA A 54 -14.76 -1.78 9.09
C ALA A 54 -13.56 -1.09 9.73
N SER A 55 -12.50 -1.88 9.92
CA SER A 55 -11.22 -1.41 10.44
C SER A 55 -10.23 -1.27 9.29
N VAL A 56 -9.61 -0.10 9.16
CA VAL A 56 -8.64 0.21 8.10
C VAL A 56 -7.25 0.29 8.71
N ASN A 57 -6.30 -0.47 8.16
CA ASN A 57 -4.90 -0.46 8.57
C ASN A 57 -4.00 -0.26 7.36
N VAL A 58 -3.06 0.67 7.47
CA VAL A 58 -1.99 0.87 6.48
C VAL A 58 -0.67 0.53 7.15
N SER A 59 0.20 -0.19 6.43
CA SER A 59 1.53 -0.53 6.93
C SER A 59 2.37 0.72 7.22
N PRO A 60 3.33 0.68 8.16
CA PRO A 60 4.16 1.84 8.50
C PRO A 60 4.96 2.43 7.33
N ASP A 61 5.20 1.65 6.28
CA ASP A 61 5.88 2.07 5.05
C ASP A 61 4.92 2.50 3.93
N GLY A 62 3.61 2.43 4.17
CA GLY A 62 2.54 2.81 3.24
C GLY A 62 2.42 1.94 2.00
N GLN A 63 2.95 0.72 2.03
CA GLN A 63 2.96 -0.20 0.88
C GLN A 63 1.83 -1.25 0.92
N GLU A 64 1.20 -1.43 2.08
CA GLU A 64 0.09 -2.37 2.25
C GLU A 64 -1.09 -1.67 2.93
N LEU A 65 -2.30 -2.05 2.51
CA LEU A 65 -3.56 -1.65 3.10
C LEU A 65 -4.36 -2.92 3.38
N SER A 66 -4.83 -3.06 4.60
CA SER A 66 -5.75 -4.10 5.03
C SER A 66 -7.03 -3.47 5.55
N ILE A 67 -8.16 -4.00 5.11
CA ILE A 67 -9.49 -3.63 5.61
C ILE A 67 -10.17 -4.90 6.11
N LEU A 68 -10.59 -4.87 7.38
CA LEU A 68 -11.40 -5.93 7.99
C LEU A 68 -12.84 -5.45 8.05
N PHE A 69 -13.78 -6.27 7.59
CA PHE A 69 -15.20 -5.94 7.56
C PHE A 69 -15.97 -6.71 8.62
N ASP A 70 -16.80 -6.01 9.39
CA ASP A 70 -17.64 -6.63 10.42
C ASP A 70 -19.02 -7.02 9.89
N GLN A 71 -19.50 -6.34 8.83
CA GLN A 71 -20.89 -6.39 8.38
C GLN A 71 -21.06 -6.67 6.88
N PHE A 72 -20.00 -7.07 6.18
CA PHE A 72 -20.08 -7.37 4.74
C PHE A 72 -20.64 -8.77 4.48
N ILE A 73 -21.89 -8.97 4.90
CA ILE A 73 -22.58 -10.25 4.97
C ILE A 73 -23.87 -10.20 4.14
N ALA A 74 -23.92 -10.99 3.06
CA ALA A 74 -25.12 -11.17 2.26
C ALA A 74 -25.89 -12.42 2.69
N LEU A 75 -27.22 -12.34 2.77
CA LEU A 75 -28.09 -13.46 3.18
C LEU A 75 -28.93 -13.94 2.01
N GLY A 76 -28.75 -15.20 1.61
CA GLY A 76 -29.44 -15.78 0.43
C GLY A 76 -30.95 -15.91 0.62
N ASN A 77 -31.39 -16.15 1.85
CA ASN A 77 -32.79 -16.38 2.23
C ASN A 77 -33.59 -15.09 2.47
N LYS A 78 -32.93 -13.92 2.51
CA LYS A 78 -33.58 -12.62 2.75
C LYS A 78 -33.34 -11.71 1.56
N SER A 79 -34.36 -11.54 0.71
CA SER A 79 -34.28 -10.80 -0.56
C SER A 79 -33.63 -9.41 -0.42
N SER A 80 -33.95 -8.66 0.64
CA SER A 80 -33.40 -7.31 0.89
C SER A 80 -31.93 -7.31 1.33
N GLU A 81 -31.41 -8.41 1.86
CA GLU A 81 -30.00 -8.57 2.28
C GLU A 81 -29.20 -9.44 1.30
N ARG A 82 -29.84 -9.90 0.23
CA ARG A 82 -29.26 -10.84 -0.74
C ARG A 82 -28.01 -10.29 -1.41
N ARG A 83 -27.90 -8.97 -1.52
CA ARG A 83 -26.75 -8.27 -2.07
C ARG A 83 -26.27 -7.18 -1.14
N LYS A 84 -25.01 -7.28 -0.74
CA LYS A 84 -24.28 -6.24 0.00
C LYS A 84 -23.22 -5.63 -0.89
N SER A 85 -22.97 -4.33 -0.71
CA SER A 85 -21.95 -3.61 -1.46
C SER A 85 -21.17 -2.63 -0.59
N CYS A 86 -19.92 -2.46 -0.97
CA CYS A 86 -18.94 -1.59 -0.36
C CYS A 86 -18.19 -0.83 -1.43
N ASN A 87 -18.15 0.49 -1.30
CA ASN A 87 -17.35 1.37 -2.14
C ASN A 87 -16.18 1.87 -1.32
N LEU A 88 -14.96 1.67 -1.82
CA LEU A 88 -13.73 2.09 -1.18
C LEU A 88 -13.13 3.29 -1.93
N SER A 89 -12.52 4.21 -1.19
CA SER A 89 -11.74 5.32 -1.70
C SER A 89 -10.36 5.29 -1.06
N ILE A 90 -9.32 5.12 -1.88
CA ILE A 90 -7.97 4.82 -1.42
C ILE A 90 -7.06 5.93 -1.99
N PRO A 91 -6.82 7.00 -1.22
CA PRO A 91 -5.88 8.05 -1.61
C PRO A 91 -4.45 7.50 -1.61
N ILE A 92 -3.74 7.72 -2.71
CA ILE A 92 -2.38 7.26 -2.95
C ILE A 92 -1.54 8.47 -3.35
N LYS A 93 -0.49 8.74 -2.58
CA LYS A 93 0.53 9.72 -2.93
C LYS A 93 1.45 9.12 -3.97
N VAL A 94 1.69 9.84 -5.05
CA VAL A 94 2.57 9.40 -6.15
C VAL A 94 3.65 10.46 -6.35
N PRO A 95 4.92 10.07 -6.57
CA PRO A 95 5.99 11.02 -6.89
C PRO A 95 5.69 11.87 -8.13
N GLN A 96 6.13 13.13 -8.12
CA GLN A 96 5.99 14.04 -9.26
C GLN A 96 6.57 13.45 -10.55
N GLY A 97 5.82 13.58 -11.65
CA GLY A 97 6.24 13.11 -12.97
C GLY A 97 6.07 11.61 -13.20
N PHE A 98 5.40 10.89 -12.30
CA PHE A 98 5.09 9.48 -12.44
C PHE A 98 3.59 9.19 -12.51
N GLN A 99 3.27 8.02 -13.08
CA GLN A 99 1.96 7.40 -13.03
C GLN A 99 2.08 6.01 -12.42
N ILE A 100 1.00 5.54 -11.79
CA ILE A 100 0.92 4.19 -11.22
C ILE A 100 -0.18 3.38 -11.92
N SER A 101 -0.02 2.06 -11.90
CA SER A 101 -1.06 1.09 -12.26
C SER A 101 -1.77 0.57 -11.00
N LEU A 102 -2.87 -0.15 -11.21
CA LEU A 102 -3.62 -0.78 -10.12
C LEU A 102 -2.80 -1.89 -9.41
N TYR A 103 -2.99 -2.00 -8.09
CA TYR A 103 -2.40 -3.04 -7.23
C TYR A 103 -3.23 -4.31 -7.26
N ASP A 104 -2.60 -5.48 -7.16
CA ASP A 104 -3.32 -6.74 -6.91
C ASP A 104 -4.10 -6.64 -5.60
N ALA A 105 -5.27 -7.28 -5.57
CA ALA A 105 -6.18 -7.28 -4.44
C ALA A 105 -6.49 -8.70 -3.99
N ASP A 106 -6.33 -8.96 -2.70
CA ASP A 106 -6.70 -10.22 -2.07
C ASP A 106 -8.00 -10.04 -1.27
N TYR A 107 -8.90 -11.02 -1.39
CA TYR A 107 -10.12 -11.10 -0.59
C TYR A 107 -10.19 -12.41 0.17
N ARG A 108 -10.71 -12.33 1.39
CA ARG A 108 -11.06 -13.50 2.20
C ARG A 108 -12.52 -13.47 2.60
N GLY A 109 -13.09 -14.63 2.86
CA GLY A 109 -14.46 -14.76 3.30
C GLY A 109 -14.92 -16.20 3.36
N TYR A 110 -16.19 -16.36 3.69
CA TYR A 110 -16.85 -17.65 3.84
C TYR A 110 -18.18 -17.70 3.10
N VAL A 111 -18.55 -18.88 2.60
CA VAL A 111 -19.90 -19.18 2.10
C VAL A 111 -20.46 -20.37 2.85
N ALA A 112 -21.69 -20.24 3.33
CA ALA A 112 -22.38 -21.27 4.10
C ALA A 112 -22.86 -22.46 3.23
N PRO A 113 -23.17 -23.62 3.84
CA PRO A 113 -23.84 -24.72 3.17
C PRO A 113 -25.11 -24.27 2.41
N SER A 114 -25.44 -25.00 1.33
CA SER A 114 -26.64 -24.73 0.52
C SER A 114 -26.75 -23.28 0.02
N THR A 115 -25.60 -22.63 -0.17
CA THR A 115 -25.49 -21.22 -0.60
C THR A 115 -24.53 -21.09 -1.76
N THR A 116 -24.81 -20.16 -2.67
CA THR A 116 -23.90 -19.70 -3.71
C THR A 116 -23.57 -18.24 -3.43
N GLY A 117 -22.29 -17.97 -3.13
CA GLY A 117 -21.76 -16.62 -2.99
C GLY A 117 -21.17 -16.13 -4.30
N ARG A 118 -21.46 -14.89 -4.70
CA ARG A 118 -20.85 -14.24 -5.85
C ARG A 118 -20.19 -12.94 -5.42
N LEU A 119 -18.87 -12.92 -5.39
CA LEU A 119 -18.06 -11.73 -5.22
C LEU A 119 -17.84 -11.06 -6.58
N ARG A 120 -18.14 -9.76 -6.67
CA ARG A 120 -17.82 -8.92 -7.83
C ARG A 120 -17.07 -7.68 -7.34
N ALA A 121 -15.94 -7.38 -7.95
CA ALA A 121 -15.13 -6.21 -7.60
C ALA A 121 -14.69 -5.47 -8.88
N GLU A 122 -14.85 -4.16 -8.91
CA GLU A 122 -14.37 -3.26 -9.97
C GLU A 122 -13.35 -2.28 -9.39
N TYR A 123 -12.25 -2.05 -10.11
CA TYR A 123 -11.11 -1.27 -9.64
C TYR A 123 -10.74 -0.19 -10.63
N PHE A 124 -10.73 1.08 -10.22
CA PHE A 124 -10.56 2.19 -11.16
C PHE A 124 -9.96 3.41 -10.46
N PHE A 125 -9.34 4.30 -11.23
CA PHE A 125 -9.05 5.65 -10.76
C PHE A 125 -10.26 6.55 -10.99
N ALA A 126 -10.49 7.53 -10.12
CA ALA A 126 -11.59 8.48 -10.25
C ALA A 126 -11.64 9.10 -11.67
N GLY A 127 -12.83 9.09 -12.29
CA GLY A 127 -13.03 9.59 -13.66
C GLY A 127 -12.79 8.56 -14.77
N GLN A 128 -12.41 7.32 -14.45
CA GLN A 128 -12.16 6.25 -15.41
C GLN A 128 -13.01 5.00 -15.12
N ARG A 129 -13.06 4.07 -16.09
CA ARG A 129 -13.59 2.71 -15.89
C ARG A 129 -12.45 1.74 -15.60
N GLY A 130 -12.80 0.66 -14.90
CA GLY A 130 -11.85 -0.32 -14.39
C GLY A 130 -12.06 -1.73 -14.92
N PRO A 131 -11.07 -2.63 -14.80
CA PRO A 131 -11.32 -4.06 -14.88
C PRO A 131 -12.32 -4.50 -13.82
N VAL A 132 -13.10 -5.53 -14.15
CA VAL A 132 -14.06 -6.14 -13.24
C VAL A 132 -13.76 -7.62 -13.09
N PHE A 133 -13.64 -8.04 -11.83
CA PHE A 133 -13.46 -9.43 -11.45
C PHE A 133 -14.75 -9.97 -10.86
N SER A 134 -15.05 -11.24 -11.15
CA SER A 134 -16.21 -11.89 -10.58
C SER A 134 -15.93 -13.36 -10.31
N ARG A 135 -16.15 -13.77 -9.07
CA ARG A 135 -15.94 -15.14 -8.59
C ARG A 135 -17.23 -15.69 -8.03
N THR A 136 -17.49 -16.96 -8.27
CA THR A 136 -18.66 -17.66 -7.74
C THR A 136 -18.17 -18.84 -6.91
N PHE A 137 -18.58 -18.86 -5.65
CA PHE A 137 -18.31 -19.90 -4.67
C PHE A 137 -19.61 -20.68 -4.45
N ARG A 138 -19.54 -22.01 -4.46
CA ARG A 138 -20.71 -22.88 -4.35
C ARG A 138 -20.53 -23.86 -3.21
N GLY A 139 -21.55 -23.98 -2.38
CA GLY A 139 -21.49 -24.82 -1.19
C GLY A 139 -20.62 -24.19 -0.10
N GLU A 140 -20.45 -24.95 0.97
CA GLU A 140 -19.65 -24.50 2.10
C GLU A 140 -18.17 -24.37 1.72
N THR A 141 -17.60 -23.18 1.89
CA THR A 141 -16.18 -22.95 1.63
C THR A 141 -15.70 -21.66 2.30
N ASP A 142 -14.54 -21.74 2.95
CA ASP A 142 -13.67 -20.59 3.13
C ASP A 142 -12.95 -20.30 1.81
N TYR A 143 -12.72 -19.03 1.51
CA TYR A 143 -11.99 -18.65 0.32
C TYR A 143 -10.91 -17.60 0.62
N ASN A 144 -9.84 -17.69 -0.17
CA ASN A 144 -8.80 -16.67 -0.28
C ASN A 144 -8.48 -16.51 -1.76
N VAL A 145 -8.77 -15.35 -2.32
CA VAL A 145 -8.78 -15.13 -3.76
C VAL A 145 -8.06 -13.84 -4.14
N ARG A 146 -7.26 -13.91 -5.21
CA ARG A 146 -6.45 -12.79 -5.72
C ARG A 146 -6.90 -12.27 -7.06
N ASP A 147 -7.29 -11.01 -7.14
CA ASP A 147 -7.53 -10.30 -8.40
C ASP A 147 -6.20 -9.70 -8.91
N GLN A 148 -5.70 -10.26 -10.02
CA GLN A 148 -4.37 -9.96 -10.59
C GLN A 148 -4.35 -8.69 -11.45
N LEU A 149 -4.64 -7.54 -10.86
CA LEU A 149 -4.80 -6.25 -11.55
C LEU A 149 -3.60 -5.81 -12.38
N VAL A 150 -2.37 -6.12 -11.95
CA VAL A 150 -1.14 -5.78 -12.68
C VAL A 150 -1.09 -6.42 -14.08
N THR A 151 -1.74 -7.58 -14.24
CA THR A 151 -1.70 -8.35 -15.49
C THR A 151 -2.81 -7.98 -16.48
N VAL A 152 -3.94 -7.45 -15.99
CA VAL A 152 -5.15 -7.25 -16.82
C VAL A 152 -5.43 -5.78 -17.13
N ALA A 153 -4.83 -4.85 -16.37
CA ALA A 153 -5.20 -3.45 -16.44
C ALA A 153 -4.05 -2.59 -17.01
N ASP A 154 -4.17 -2.16 -18.27
CA ASP A 154 -3.54 -0.92 -18.77
C ASP A 154 -4.28 0.32 -18.23
N VAL A 155 -4.73 0.25 -16.96
CA VAL A 155 -5.39 1.36 -16.27
C VAL A 155 -4.34 2.11 -15.48
N TRP A 156 -4.14 3.36 -15.88
CA TRP A 156 -3.09 4.23 -15.40
C TRP A 156 -3.70 5.45 -14.73
N SER A 157 -3.15 5.83 -13.60
CA SER A 157 -3.51 7.08 -12.94
C SER A 157 -3.18 8.28 -13.83
N SER A 158 -3.82 9.43 -13.60
CA SER A 158 -3.31 10.70 -14.12
C SER A 158 -1.89 10.96 -13.60
N CYS A 159 -1.14 11.78 -14.33
CA CYS A 159 0.12 12.32 -13.81
C CYS A 159 -0.17 13.22 -12.61
N GLY A 160 0.54 13.06 -11.51
CA GLY A 160 0.46 14.02 -10.40
C GLY A 160 0.67 13.40 -9.03
N ASP A 161 0.65 14.27 -8.04
CA ASP A 161 1.20 14.01 -6.70
C ASP A 161 0.27 13.17 -5.81
N SER A 162 -0.99 13.06 -6.22
CA SER A 162 -2.04 12.36 -5.50
C SER A 162 -3.09 11.82 -6.46
N VAL A 163 -3.42 10.55 -6.30
CA VAL A 163 -4.41 9.83 -7.11
C VAL A 163 -5.35 9.08 -6.16
N ASN A 164 -6.61 8.92 -6.55
CA ASN A 164 -7.60 8.24 -5.73
C ASN A 164 -8.05 6.95 -6.43
N MET A 165 -7.60 5.82 -5.91
CA MET A 165 -8.08 4.51 -6.35
C MET A 165 -9.44 4.22 -5.73
N ARG A 166 -10.33 3.67 -6.52
CA ARG A 166 -11.71 3.36 -6.16
C ARG A 166 -11.94 1.87 -6.36
N VAL A 167 -12.63 1.26 -5.42
CA VAL A 167 -13.04 -0.15 -5.50
C VAL A 167 -14.53 -0.25 -5.23
N ASN A 168 -15.28 -0.83 -6.16
CA ASN A 168 -16.69 -1.15 -5.96
C ASN A 168 -16.79 -2.67 -5.78
N ALA A 169 -16.96 -3.12 -4.55
CA ALA A 169 -17.12 -4.53 -4.21
C ALA A 169 -18.58 -4.86 -3.89
N ALA A 170 -19.04 -6.03 -4.29
CA ALA A 170 -20.35 -6.55 -3.92
C ALA A 170 -20.32 -8.07 -3.71
N MET A 171 -20.96 -8.51 -2.63
CA MET A 171 -21.25 -9.92 -2.36
C MET A 171 -22.74 -10.16 -2.58
N THR A 172 -23.06 -11.18 -3.37
CA THR A 172 -24.44 -11.66 -3.56
C THR A 172 -24.54 -13.10 -3.09
N ALA A 173 -25.47 -13.39 -2.18
CA ALA A 173 -25.76 -14.75 -1.74
C ALA A 173 -27.03 -15.27 -2.42
N ASN A 174 -27.10 -16.55 -2.76
CA ASN A 174 -28.34 -17.21 -3.18
C ASN A 174 -28.43 -18.56 -2.48
N GLY A 175 -29.62 -18.95 -2.02
CA GLY A 175 -29.82 -20.19 -1.25
C GLY A 175 -30.24 -19.91 0.19
N ALA A 176 -29.94 -20.84 1.10
CA ALA A 176 -30.49 -20.80 2.46
C ALA A 176 -29.60 -20.06 3.48
N GLY A 177 -28.30 -19.91 3.21
CA GLY A 177 -27.31 -19.37 4.14
C GLY A 177 -26.70 -18.04 3.71
N MET A 178 -25.57 -17.72 4.32
CA MET A 178 -24.84 -16.46 4.16
C MET A 178 -23.60 -16.58 3.28
N ALA A 179 -23.17 -15.46 2.70
CA ALA A 179 -21.87 -15.30 2.08
C ALA A 179 -21.23 -14.00 2.60
N THR A 180 -20.00 -14.08 3.09
CA THR A 180 -19.30 -12.98 3.74
C THR A 180 -18.10 -12.52 2.93
N VAL A 181 -17.66 -11.29 3.19
CA VAL A 181 -16.33 -10.80 2.84
C VAL A 181 -15.71 -10.32 4.15
N ASP A 182 -14.65 -10.97 4.59
CA ASP A 182 -14.07 -10.72 5.91
C ASP A 182 -12.90 -9.73 5.81
N SER A 183 -12.09 -9.84 4.77
CA SER A 183 -10.98 -8.93 4.53
C SER A 183 -10.82 -8.54 3.06
N PHE A 184 -10.26 -7.36 2.89
CA PHE A 184 -9.70 -6.85 1.65
C PHE A 184 -8.27 -6.38 1.92
N ASP A 185 -7.31 -6.92 1.19
CA ASP A 185 -5.90 -6.58 1.31
C ASP A 185 -5.39 -6.08 -0.05
N LEU A 186 -4.88 -4.84 -0.08
CA LEU A 186 -3.99 -4.37 -1.15
C LEU A 186 -2.57 -4.50 -0.63
N ALA A 187 -1.77 -5.36 -1.25
CA ALA A 187 -0.41 -5.55 -0.80
C ALA A 187 0.58 -5.48 -1.96
N HIS A 188 1.64 -4.71 -1.78
CA HIS A 188 2.79 -4.69 -2.68
C HIS A 188 3.72 -5.89 -2.39
N ARG A 189 3.20 -7.12 -2.45
CA ARG A 189 3.99 -8.31 -2.11
C ARG A 189 4.93 -8.69 -3.25
N GLY A 190 6.19 -8.31 -3.11
CA GLY A 190 7.30 -9.03 -3.75
C GLY A 190 7.53 -8.74 -5.22
N LEU A 191 7.12 -7.57 -5.70
CA LEU A 191 7.58 -7.05 -6.98
C LEU A 191 8.53 -5.90 -6.70
N VAL A 192 9.79 -6.23 -6.42
CA VAL A 192 10.92 -5.31 -6.59
C VAL A 192 10.76 -4.65 -7.96
N TYR A 193 10.23 -3.43 -8.00
CA TYR A 193 9.99 -2.59 -9.19
C TYR A 193 8.93 -3.03 -10.23
N HIS A 194 7.73 -3.49 -9.84
CA HIS A 194 6.61 -3.58 -10.83
C HIS A 194 5.45 -2.61 -10.58
N ILE A 195 5.66 -1.54 -9.82
CA ILE A 195 5.00 -0.29 -10.23
C ILE A 195 5.65 0.03 -11.57
N LYS A 196 4.94 -0.20 -12.68
CA LYS A 196 5.43 0.30 -13.96
C LYS A 196 5.44 1.81 -13.81
N TYR A 197 6.57 2.40 -13.53
CA TYR A 197 6.71 3.84 -13.49
C TYR A 197 6.72 4.33 -14.94
N ARG A 198 5.66 5.02 -15.35
CA ARG A 198 5.67 5.74 -16.63
C ARG A 198 5.93 7.20 -16.33
N ARG A 199 7.02 7.76 -16.86
CA ARG A 199 7.19 9.21 -16.89
C ARG A 199 6.05 9.82 -17.67
N CYS A 200 5.49 10.88 -17.13
CA CYS A 200 4.51 11.68 -17.84
C CYS A 200 5.13 12.20 -19.15
N ARG A 201 4.34 12.21 -20.22
CA ARG A 201 4.71 12.81 -21.51
C ARG A 201 4.15 14.21 -21.59
#